data_AF-A0A7Z9PUF8-F1
#
_entry.id   AF-A0A7Z9PUF8-F1
#
_cell.length_a   1.000
_cell.length_b   1.000
_cell.length_c   1.000
_cell.angle_alpha   90.00
_cell.angle_beta   90.00
_cell.angle_gamma   90.00
#
_symmetry.space_group_name_H-M   'P 1'
#
loop_
_entity.id
_entity.type
_entity.pdbx_description
1 polymer ?
#
loop_
_entity_poly.entity_id
_entity_poly.type
_entity_poly.pdbx_seq_one_letter_code
_entity_poly.pdbx_strand_id
1 'polypeptide(L)'
;MEKVQIYPLPPQLVQLLEEKHKSGGKLGLEGARIWTELMPSLLRTHYSFRALASHPQLEEIAIDIAETLDRMQKTIEVPEKSQEFTADCFRVYALMDEYVKTRAQLDVTRLPAVNGLIHAIHAHLRGRLHLKLIDMYAQPARKKIDELVQLYRNAQDTLEEPTKQALLKGIDSMAEAFQQLKKADPESLKSCLVNLKNGATILEHLAAWKEDFEKSEASPVPVVGSYVRGMLSELRQNGTLAPETLHNWVEDEFWNLQEHWAKSRHDLFMPRPQKDRVVERLDSLMVNLRDLDQMSPRVQEQLLNNLESQYESLSKMGFQVDELRKHPAGWLVDLFLATLSAGVPRYKLDEIIQEFQGTDYQIYSDFLHKYLQEQDRDYLLDALAHIESELDAFATASGDGVQL
;
A
#
# COMPACT_ATOMS: atom_id res chain seq x y z
N MET A 1 5.57 -11.56 -28.19
CA MET A 1 6.51 -11.66 -27.06
C MET A 1 5.76 -12.33 -25.92
N GLU A 2 6.27 -13.44 -25.35
CA GLU A 2 5.66 -13.99 -24.13
C GLU A 2 5.71 -12.91 -23.06
N LYS A 3 4.56 -12.64 -22.43
CA LYS A 3 4.45 -11.63 -21.39
C LYS A 3 5.26 -12.13 -20.20
N VAL A 4 6.45 -11.58 -19.98
CA VAL A 4 7.21 -11.90 -18.77
C VAL A 4 6.39 -11.37 -17.60
N GLN A 5 5.77 -12.26 -16.84
CA GLN A 5 5.10 -11.89 -15.60
C GLN A 5 6.17 -11.52 -14.59
N ILE A 6 6.50 -10.24 -14.52
CA ILE A 6 7.44 -9.69 -13.56
C ILE A 6 6.59 -9.13 -12.41
N TYR A 7 6.81 -9.71 -11.25
CA TYR A 7 6.19 -9.28 -10.01
C TYR A 7 7.28 -8.86 -9.03
N PRO A 8 7.12 -7.76 -8.27
CA PRO A 8 8.13 -7.36 -7.29
C PRO A 8 8.43 -8.50 -6.30
N LEU A 9 9.67 -8.99 -6.29
CA LEU A 9 10.11 -10.02 -5.33
C LEU A 9 10.71 -9.36 -4.09
N PRO A 10 10.65 -10.01 -2.92
CA PRO A 10 11.35 -9.52 -1.74
C PRO A 10 12.88 -9.62 -1.92
N PRO A 11 13.67 -8.78 -1.23
CA PRO A 11 15.13 -8.74 -1.39
C PRO A 11 15.82 -10.10 -1.21
N GLN A 12 15.34 -10.92 -0.27
CA GLN A 12 15.90 -12.26 -0.01
C GLN A 12 15.75 -13.18 -1.22
N LEU A 13 14.62 -13.10 -1.93
CA LEU A 13 14.37 -13.94 -3.10
C LEU A 13 15.15 -13.43 -4.32
N VAL A 14 15.29 -12.10 -4.46
CA VAL A 14 16.19 -11.51 -5.46
C VAL A 14 17.63 -11.97 -5.24
N GLN A 15 18.12 -11.92 -4.00
CA GLN A 15 19.46 -12.40 -3.65
C GLN A 15 19.62 -13.90 -3.96
N LEU A 16 18.63 -14.73 -3.61
CA LEU A 16 18.66 -16.16 -3.92
C LEU A 16 18.79 -16.43 -5.43
N LEU A 17 18.00 -15.72 -6.24
CA LEU A 17 18.02 -15.84 -7.69
C LEU A 17 19.35 -15.38 -8.28
N GLU A 18 19.90 -14.26 -7.80
CA GLU A 18 21.22 -13.75 -8.18
C GLU A 18 22.35 -14.76 -7.89
N GLU A 19 22.35 -15.36 -6.70
CA GLU A 19 23.35 -16.36 -6.32
C GLU A 19 23.24 -17.65 -7.14
N LYS A 20 21.99 -18.10 -7.38
CA LYS A 20 21.73 -19.27 -8.22
C LYS A 20 22.17 -19.01 -9.66
N HIS A 21 21.91 -17.83 -10.20
CA HIS A 21 22.37 -17.46 -11.55
C HIS A 21 23.91 -17.43 -11.64
N LYS A 22 24.59 -16.75 -10.70
CA LYS A 22 26.06 -16.64 -10.67
C LYS A 22 26.78 -17.99 -10.55
N SER A 23 26.12 -18.99 -9.98
CA SER A 23 26.67 -20.35 -9.79
C SER A 23 26.22 -21.35 -10.87
N GLY A 24 25.68 -20.87 -12.00
CA GLY A 24 25.27 -21.71 -13.12
C GLY A 24 24.05 -22.57 -12.79
N GLY A 25 23.11 -22.03 -12.01
CA GLY A 25 21.89 -22.71 -11.58
C GLY A 25 22.04 -23.53 -10.30
N LYS A 26 23.22 -23.61 -9.68
CA LYS A 26 23.42 -24.40 -8.45
C LYS A 26 22.97 -23.61 -7.21
N LEU A 27 22.58 -24.33 -6.16
CA LEU A 27 22.30 -23.71 -4.88
C LEU A 27 23.59 -23.69 -4.05
N GLY A 28 24.18 -22.51 -3.85
CA GLY A 28 25.33 -22.33 -2.96
C GLY A 28 24.94 -22.39 -1.49
N LEU A 29 25.94 -22.35 -0.59
CA LEU A 29 25.71 -22.36 0.87
C LEU A 29 24.80 -21.21 1.34
N GLU A 30 25.03 -20.01 0.81
CA GLU A 30 24.25 -18.82 1.16
C GLU A 30 22.82 -18.91 0.61
N GLY A 31 22.64 -19.28 -0.67
CA GLY A 31 21.33 -19.57 -1.23
C GLY A 31 20.56 -20.65 -0.47
N ALA A 32 21.23 -21.71 0.01
CA ALA A 32 20.61 -22.74 0.85
C ALA A 32 20.16 -22.18 2.21
N ARG A 33 20.95 -21.27 2.81
CA ARG A 33 20.58 -20.55 4.04
C ARG A 33 19.34 -19.70 3.81
N ILE A 34 19.34 -18.86 2.77
CA ILE A 34 18.20 -18.01 2.40
C ILE A 34 16.94 -18.84 2.18
N TRP A 35 17.07 -19.94 1.44
CA TRP A 35 15.94 -20.82 1.15
C TRP A 35 15.33 -21.46 2.40
N THR A 36 16.20 -21.92 3.32
CA THR A 36 15.79 -22.54 4.58
C THR A 36 15.03 -21.56 5.48
N GLU A 37 15.32 -20.27 5.39
CA GLU A 37 14.60 -19.21 6.10
C GLU A 37 13.30 -18.82 5.38
N LEU A 38 13.33 -18.70 4.05
CA LEU A 38 12.23 -18.17 3.24
C LEU A 38 11.08 -19.17 3.05
N MET A 39 11.38 -20.41 2.66
CA MET A 39 10.34 -21.40 2.30
C MET A 39 9.37 -21.69 3.45
N PRO A 40 9.80 -21.86 4.72
CA PRO A 40 8.87 -21.99 5.84
C PRO A 40 7.93 -20.79 6.00
N SER A 41 8.41 -19.58 5.70
CA SER A 41 7.58 -18.36 5.72
C SER A 41 6.51 -18.41 4.64
N LEU A 42 6.89 -18.75 3.41
CA LEU A 42 5.95 -18.89 2.28
C LEU A 42 4.89 -19.96 2.55
N LEU A 43 5.29 -21.12 3.11
CA LEU A 43 4.37 -22.18 3.50
C LEU A 43 3.40 -21.73 4.59
N ARG A 44 3.87 -21.01 5.64
CA ARG A 44 2.99 -20.44 6.67
C ARG A 44 1.98 -19.45 6.09
N THR A 45 2.40 -18.60 5.16
CA THR A 45 1.50 -17.68 4.46
C THR A 45 0.45 -18.45 3.66
N HIS A 46 0.87 -19.44 2.85
CA HIS A 46 -0.04 -20.31 2.10
C HIS A 46 -1.05 -21.02 3.03
N TYR A 47 -0.60 -21.63 4.13
CA TYR A 47 -1.49 -22.29 5.08
C TYR A 47 -2.49 -21.32 5.70
N SER A 48 -2.07 -20.09 5.98
CA SER A 48 -2.97 -19.04 6.47
C SER A 48 -4.02 -18.65 5.43
N PHE A 49 -3.62 -18.48 4.17
CA PHE A 49 -4.54 -18.21 3.06
C PHE A 49 -5.54 -19.34 2.90
N ARG A 50 -5.07 -20.59 2.87
CA ARG A 50 -5.96 -21.76 2.78
C ARG A 50 -6.95 -21.86 3.94
N ALA A 51 -6.50 -21.60 5.17
CA ALA A 51 -7.36 -21.61 6.35
C ALA A 51 -8.43 -20.51 6.32
N LEU A 52 -8.12 -19.37 5.69
CA LEU A 52 -8.99 -18.20 5.58
C LEU A 52 -9.72 -18.08 4.24
N ALA A 53 -9.70 -19.12 3.41
CA ALA A 53 -10.41 -19.16 2.13
C ALA A 53 -11.93 -19.21 2.35
N SER A 54 -12.53 -18.03 2.53
CA SER A 54 -13.96 -17.86 2.81
C SER A 54 -14.85 -18.00 1.57
N HIS A 55 -14.27 -18.10 0.38
CA HIS A 55 -14.95 -18.15 -0.91
C HIS A 55 -14.26 -19.15 -1.86
N PRO A 56 -14.98 -19.82 -2.79
CA PRO A 56 -14.37 -20.77 -3.73
C PRO A 56 -13.21 -20.20 -4.55
N GLN A 57 -13.31 -18.96 -5.03
CA GLN A 57 -12.21 -18.32 -5.78
C GLN A 57 -10.92 -18.19 -4.96
N LEU A 58 -11.02 -17.87 -3.66
CA LEU A 58 -9.85 -17.82 -2.77
C LEU A 58 -9.26 -19.21 -2.55
N GLU A 59 -10.09 -20.25 -2.60
CA GLU A 59 -9.65 -21.63 -2.47
C GLU A 59 -8.84 -22.09 -3.70
N GLU A 60 -9.32 -21.76 -4.90
CA GLU A 60 -8.61 -22.04 -6.16
C GLU A 60 -7.23 -21.36 -6.18
N ILE A 61 -7.17 -20.07 -5.85
CA ILE A 61 -5.88 -19.35 -5.77
C ILE A 61 -4.96 -19.99 -4.72
N ALA A 62 -5.50 -20.39 -3.55
CA ALA A 62 -4.69 -21.06 -2.53
C ALA A 62 -4.13 -22.41 -2.99
N ILE A 63 -4.87 -23.17 -3.82
CA ILE A 63 -4.40 -24.42 -4.42
C ILE A 63 -3.25 -24.13 -5.40
N ASP A 64 -3.41 -23.13 -6.27
CA ASP A 64 -2.36 -22.74 -7.23
C ASP A 64 -1.07 -22.28 -6.53
N ILE A 65 -1.19 -21.58 -5.39
CA ILE A 65 -0.04 -21.23 -4.55
C ILE A 65 0.64 -22.51 -4.03
N ALA A 66 -0.13 -23.50 -3.56
CA ALA A 66 0.42 -24.76 -3.04
C ALA A 66 1.20 -25.52 -4.12
N GLU A 67 0.61 -25.64 -5.32
CA GLU A 67 1.24 -26.30 -6.46
C GLU A 67 2.51 -25.58 -6.91
N THR A 68 2.49 -24.25 -6.90
CA THR A 68 3.66 -23.45 -7.26
C THR A 68 4.78 -23.61 -6.23
N LEU A 69 4.47 -23.59 -4.93
CA LEU A 69 5.45 -23.84 -3.88
C LEU A 69 6.06 -25.26 -3.95
N ASP A 70 5.25 -26.27 -4.27
CA ASP A 70 5.72 -27.64 -4.49
C ASP A 70 6.66 -27.74 -5.69
N ARG A 71 6.33 -27.07 -6.82
CA ARG A 71 7.24 -26.98 -7.97
C ARG A 71 8.55 -26.30 -7.59
N MET A 72 8.51 -25.17 -6.88
CA MET A 72 9.72 -24.47 -6.43
C MET A 72 10.64 -25.37 -5.58
N GLN A 73 10.07 -26.18 -4.67
CA GLN A 73 10.86 -27.15 -3.89
C GLN A 73 11.53 -28.21 -4.77
N LYS A 74 10.86 -28.65 -5.84
CA LYS A 74 11.39 -29.65 -6.78
C LYS A 74 12.42 -29.08 -7.75
N THR A 75 12.38 -27.78 -8.04
CA THR A 75 13.25 -27.16 -9.04
C THR A 75 14.45 -26.42 -8.44
N ILE A 76 14.41 -26.04 -7.15
CA ILE A 76 15.46 -25.23 -6.55
C ILE A 76 16.85 -25.86 -6.58
N GLU A 77 16.97 -27.18 -6.41
CA GLU A 77 18.26 -27.89 -6.44
C GLU A 77 18.66 -28.39 -7.83
N VAL A 78 17.81 -28.21 -8.85
CA VAL A 78 18.03 -28.71 -10.22
C VAL A 78 18.56 -27.57 -11.11
N PRO A 79 19.86 -27.57 -11.49
CA PRO A 79 20.44 -26.45 -12.25
C PRO A 79 19.77 -26.18 -13.59
N GLU A 80 19.40 -27.23 -14.31
CA GLU A 80 18.74 -27.15 -15.62
C GLU A 80 17.35 -26.51 -15.53
N LYS A 81 16.76 -26.45 -14.33
CA LYS A 81 15.44 -25.86 -14.07
C LYS A 81 15.51 -24.47 -13.44
N SER A 82 16.67 -23.79 -13.52
CA SER A 82 16.82 -22.46 -12.93
C SER A 82 15.85 -21.42 -13.49
N GLN A 83 15.51 -21.51 -14.78
CA GLN A 83 14.52 -20.63 -15.41
C GLN A 83 13.10 -20.93 -14.90
N GLU A 84 12.72 -22.21 -14.80
CA GLU A 84 11.43 -22.63 -14.22
C GLU A 84 11.30 -22.13 -12.77
N PHE A 85 12.33 -22.29 -11.95
CA PHE A 85 12.36 -21.80 -10.58
C PHE A 85 12.18 -20.28 -10.50
N THR A 86 12.86 -19.53 -11.38
CA THR A 86 12.72 -18.07 -11.47
C THR A 86 11.27 -17.67 -11.81
N ALA A 87 10.66 -18.34 -12.79
CA ALA A 87 9.28 -18.07 -13.17
C ALA A 87 8.29 -18.40 -12.04
N ASP A 88 8.49 -19.52 -11.32
CA ASP A 88 7.65 -19.88 -10.18
C ASP A 88 7.80 -18.88 -9.00
N CYS A 89 8.97 -18.27 -8.82
CA CYS A 89 9.18 -17.20 -7.83
C CYS A 89 8.31 -15.98 -8.10
N PHE A 90 8.24 -15.52 -9.35
CA PHE A 90 7.35 -14.43 -9.74
C PHE A 90 5.88 -14.85 -9.63
N ARG A 91 5.55 -16.06 -10.08
CA ARG A 91 4.18 -16.59 -10.06
C ARG A 91 3.62 -16.70 -8.65
N VAL A 92 4.40 -17.18 -7.67
CA VAL A 92 3.88 -17.36 -6.31
C VAL A 92 3.52 -16.02 -5.66
N TYR A 93 4.30 -14.96 -5.89
CA TYR A 93 4.00 -13.64 -5.38
C TYR A 93 2.83 -12.98 -6.12
N ALA A 94 2.72 -13.18 -7.44
CA ALA A 94 1.56 -12.74 -8.20
C ALA A 94 0.25 -13.39 -7.68
N LEU A 95 0.28 -14.71 -7.41
CA LEU A 95 -0.87 -15.42 -6.83
C LEU A 95 -1.19 -14.98 -5.39
N MET A 96 -0.16 -14.67 -4.59
CA MET A 96 -0.37 -14.16 -3.23
C MET A 96 -1.03 -12.77 -3.23
N ASP A 97 -0.63 -11.89 -4.16
CA ASP A 97 -1.27 -10.59 -4.36
C ASP A 97 -2.69 -10.73 -4.92
N GLU A 98 -2.89 -11.62 -5.88
CA GLU A 98 -4.22 -11.95 -6.40
C GLU A 98 -5.14 -12.41 -5.26
N TYR A 99 -4.66 -13.30 -4.38
CA TYR A 99 -5.41 -13.73 -3.20
C TYR A 99 -5.85 -12.53 -2.33
N VAL A 100 -4.94 -11.59 -2.06
CA VAL A 100 -5.22 -10.40 -1.24
C VAL A 100 -6.23 -9.48 -1.93
N LYS A 101 -6.07 -9.24 -3.23
CA LYS A 101 -6.98 -8.41 -4.03
C LYS A 101 -8.37 -9.02 -4.14
N THR A 102 -8.47 -10.31 -4.47
CA THR A 102 -9.74 -11.05 -4.50
C THR A 102 -10.40 -11.03 -3.13
N ARG A 103 -9.63 -11.19 -2.05
CA ARG A 103 -10.18 -11.09 -0.70
C ARG A 103 -10.77 -9.70 -0.43
N ALA A 104 -10.05 -8.64 -0.77
CA ALA A 104 -10.52 -7.26 -0.61
C ALA A 104 -11.80 -6.97 -1.42
N GLN A 105 -11.93 -7.55 -2.61
CA GLN A 105 -13.15 -7.45 -3.42
C GLN A 105 -14.36 -8.18 -2.80
N LEU A 106 -14.09 -9.17 -1.96
CA LEU A 106 -15.10 -9.93 -1.20
C LEU A 106 -15.41 -9.28 0.16
N ASP A 107 -14.79 -8.15 0.50
CA ASP A 107 -15.03 -7.45 1.75
C ASP A 107 -16.51 -7.03 1.85
N VAL A 108 -17.11 -7.34 2.99
CA VAL A 108 -18.52 -7.07 3.27
C VAL A 108 -18.69 -5.72 3.95
N THR A 109 -17.64 -5.24 4.63
CA THR A 109 -17.64 -3.99 5.38
C THR A 109 -16.27 -3.31 5.33
N ARG A 110 -16.27 -1.98 5.38
CA ARG A 110 -15.07 -1.14 5.50
C ARG A 110 -14.45 -1.16 6.89
N LEU A 111 -15.07 -1.81 7.88
CA LEU A 111 -14.51 -1.98 9.23
C LEU A 111 -13.56 -3.20 9.25
N PRO A 112 -12.23 -3.04 9.18
CA PRO A 112 -11.33 -4.15 8.85
C PRO A 112 -11.36 -5.29 9.88
N ALA A 113 -11.47 -4.95 11.16
CA ALA A 113 -11.54 -5.95 12.24
C ALA A 113 -12.84 -6.78 12.20
N VAL A 114 -13.97 -6.13 11.90
CA VAL A 114 -15.27 -6.80 11.76
C VAL A 114 -15.30 -7.64 10.47
N ASN A 115 -14.77 -7.10 9.38
CA ASN A 115 -14.65 -7.83 8.12
C ASN A 115 -13.79 -9.10 8.28
N GLY A 116 -12.66 -8.99 8.99
CA GLY A 116 -11.82 -10.13 9.34
C GLY A 116 -12.59 -11.24 10.08
N LEU A 117 -13.44 -10.88 11.04
CA LEU A 117 -14.32 -11.82 11.74
C LEU A 117 -15.35 -12.47 10.81
N ILE A 118 -15.99 -11.69 9.93
CA ILE A 118 -16.94 -12.20 8.92
C ILE A 118 -16.27 -13.26 8.05
N HIS A 119 -15.09 -12.99 7.50
CA HIS A 119 -14.33 -13.95 6.70
C HIS A 119 -13.95 -15.21 7.50
N ALA A 120 -13.54 -15.06 8.77
CA ALA A 120 -13.20 -16.19 9.63
C ALA A 120 -14.41 -17.11 9.90
N ILE A 121 -15.60 -16.54 10.14
CA ILE A 121 -16.84 -17.32 10.32
C ILE A 121 -17.22 -18.03 9.03
N HIS A 122 -17.15 -17.35 7.87
CA HIS A 122 -17.38 -18.00 6.57
C HIS A 122 -16.39 -19.15 6.31
N ALA A 123 -15.11 -18.96 6.61
CA ALA A 123 -14.09 -20.00 6.48
C ALA A 123 -14.36 -21.19 7.41
N HIS A 124 -14.84 -20.94 8.64
CA HIS A 124 -15.25 -22.00 9.56
C HIS A 124 -16.45 -22.79 9.04
N LEU A 125 -17.50 -22.11 8.55
CA LEU A 125 -18.69 -22.75 7.98
C LEU A 125 -18.36 -23.59 6.73
N ARG A 126 -17.26 -23.26 6.03
CA ARG A 126 -16.70 -24.06 4.92
C ARG A 126 -15.75 -25.17 5.37
N GLY A 127 -15.55 -25.37 6.67
CA GLY A 127 -14.65 -26.40 7.22
C GLY A 127 -13.16 -26.10 7.08
N ARG A 128 -12.77 -24.83 6.85
CA ARG A 128 -11.37 -24.41 6.64
C ARG A 128 -10.69 -23.89 7.89
N LEU A 129 -11.45 -23.26 8.77
CA LEU A 129 -10.95 -22.69 10.02
C LEU A 129 -11.54 -23.44 11.22
N HIS A 130 -10.70 -23.80 12.18
CA HIS A 130 -11.17 -24.40 13.43
C HIS A 130 -11.87 -23.34 14.28
N LEU A 131 -13.02 -23.66 14.88
CA LEU A 131 -13.86 -22.72 15.65
C LEU A 131 -13.06 -21.92 16.70
N LYS A 132 -12.19 -22.59 17.47
CA LYS A 132 -11.32 -21.96 18.48
C LYS A 132 -10.43 -20.83 17.95
N LEU A 133 -10.13 -20.82 16.65
CA LEU A 133 -9.32 -19.77 16.03
C LEU A 133 -10.14 -18.54 15.66
N ILE A 134 -11.48 -18.63 15.64
CA ILE A 134 -12.35 -17.48 15.40
C ILE A 134 -12.17 -16.42 16.49
N ASP A 135 -11.86 -16.82 17.72
CA ASP A 135 -11.64 -15.89 18.84
C ASP A 135 -10.50 -14.90 18.57
N MET A 136 -9.49 -15.28 17.78
CA MET A 136 -8.40 -14.39 17.35
C MET A 136 -8.91 -13.21 16.51
N TYR A 137 -10.04 -13.38 15.82
CA TYR A 137 -10.71 -12.34 15.03
C TYR A 137 -11.84 -11.66 15.80
N ALA A 138 -12.48 -12.37 16.74
CA ALA A 138 -13.55 -11.82 17.55
C ALA A 138 -13.06 -10.73 18.51
N GLN A 139 -11.87 -10.88 19.09
CA GLN A 139 -11.33 -9.91 20.05
C GLN A 139 -11.04 -8.54 19.42
N PRO A 140 -10.32 -8.43 18.28
CA PRO A 140 -10.14 -7.14 17.60
C PRO A 140 -11.46 -6.51 17.14
N ALA A 141 -12.38 -7.32 16.60
CA ALA A 141 -13.70 -6.84 16.16
C ALA A 141 -14.47 -6.21 17.33
N ARG A 142 -14.48 -6.88 18.50
CA ARG A 142 -15.13 -6.40 19.70
C ARG A 142 -14.52 -5.09 20.19
N LYS A 143 -13.19 -5.01 20.27
CA LYS A 143 -12.49 -3.77 20.65
C LYS A 143 -12.88 -2.61 19.73
N LYS A 144 -12.90 -2.82 18.42
CA LYS A 144 -13.29 -1.78 17.46
C LYS A 144 -14.73 -1.31 17.67
N ILE A 145 -15.64 -2.23 18.00
CA ILE A 145 -17.03 -1.89 18.28
C ILE A 145 -17.17 -1.14 19.60
N ASP A 146 -16.44 -1.53 20.64
CA ASP A 146 -16.40 -0.80 21.92
C ASP A 146 -15.90 0.65 21.73
N GLU A 147 -14.89 0.86 20.89
CA GLU A 147 -14.42 2.20 20.50
C GLU A 147 -15.51 3.03 19.81
N LEU A 148 -16.25 2.43 18.87
CA LEU A 148 -17.35 3.11 18.17
C LEU A 148 -18.53 3.41 19.10
N VAL A 149 -18.85 2.51 20.04
CA VAL A 149 -19.87 2.75 21.07
C VAL A 149 -19.47 3.93 21.95
N GLN A 150 -18.19 4.02 22.33
CA GLN A 150 -17.70 5.13 23.13
C GLN A 150 -17.76 6.46 22.36
N LEU A 151 -17.42 6.45 21.07
CA LEU A 151 -17.56 7.61 20.21
C LEU A 151 -19.03 8.06 20.12
N TYR A 152 -19.96 7.13 19.88
CA TYR A 152 -21.38 7.41 19.88
C TYR A 152 -21.83 8.08 21.19
N ARG A 153 -21.43 7.54 22.35
CA ARG A 153 -21.79 8.10 23.66
C ARG A 153 -21.30 9.53 23.86
N ASN A 154 -20.11 9.84 23.37
CA ASN A 154 -19.53 11.18 23.48
C ASN A 154 -20.21 12.20 22.55
N ALA A 155 -20.71 11.74 21.41
CA ALA A 155 -21.27 12.59 20.36
C ALA A 155 -22.81 12.57 20.31
N GLN A 156 -23.48 11.71 21.07
CA GLN A 156 -24.93 11.49 20.93
C GLN A 156 -25.71 12.80 21.08
N ASP A 157 -25.36 13.68 22.01
CA ASP A 157 -26.13 14.90 22.27
C ASP A 157 -26.14 15.88 21.10
N THR A 158 -25.17 15.77 20.18
CA THR A 158 -25.08 16.61 18.98
C THR A 158 -25.75 15.98 17.75
N LEU A 159 -26.25 14.75 17.85
CA LEU A 159 -26.87 14.03 16.74
C LEU A 159 -28.39 14.22 16.70
N GLU A 160 -28.95 14.28 15.49
CA GLU A 160 -30.40 14.24 15.29
C GLU A 160 -30.99 12.88 15.70
N GLU A 161 -32.24 12.89 16.18
CA GLU A 161 -32.92 11.69 16.69
C GLU A 161 -32.97 10.51 15.71
N PRO A 162 -33.25 10.70 14.40
CA PRO A 162 -33.21 9.60 13.44
C PRO A 162 -31.83 8.91 13.36
N THR A 163 -30.76 9.69 13.42
CA THR A 163 -29.37 9.21 13.37
C THR A 163 -29.03 8.45 14.66
N LYS A 164 -29.47 8.93 15.82
CA LYS A 164 -29.33 8.22 17.10
C LYS A 164 -29.96 6.84 17.05
N GLN A 165 -31.22 6.77 16.61
CA GLN A 165 -31.97 5.52 16.52
C GLN A 165 -31.34 4.52 15.53
N ALA A 166 -30.81 5.02 14.41
CA ALA A 166 -30.10 4.18 13.45
C ALA A 166 -28.81 3.59 14.07
N LEU A 167 -27.96 4.42 14.68
CA LEU A 167 -26.71 3.98 15.31
C LEU A 167 -26.96 2.99 16.45
N LEU A 168 -27.99 3.21 17.29
CA LEU A 168 -28.38 2.27 18.33
C LEU A 168 -28.76 0.90 17.76
N LYS A 169 -29.54 0.85 16.68
CA LYS A 169 -29.85 -0.42 15.98
C LYS A 169 -28.58 -1.11 15.48
N GLY A 170 -27.60 -0.35 14.98
CA GLY A 170 -26.30 -0.88 14.58
C GLY A 170 -25.53 -1.51 15.74
N ILE A 171 -25.51 -0.84 16.89
CA ILE A 171 -24.89 -1.33 18.13
C ILE A 171 -25.61 -2.58 18.65
N ASP A 172 -26.93 -2.58 18.67
CA ASP A 172 -27.74 -3.73 19.12
C ASP A 172 -27.53 -4.94 18.22
N SER A 173 -27.49 -4.74 16.89
CA SER A 173 -27.17 -5.78 15.91
C SER A 173 -25.79 -6.39 16.17
N MET A 174 -24.79 -5.56 16.48
CA MET A 174 -23.45 -6.05 16.86
C MET A 174 -23.47 -6.85 18.17
N ALA A 175 -24.18 -6.37 19.19
CA ALA A 175 -24.30 -7.07 20.45
C ALA A 175 -24.95 -8.45 20.28
N GLU A 176 -26.02 -8.53 19.48
CA GLU A 176 -26.68 -9.79 19.15
C GLU A 176 -25.76 -10.74 18.37
N ALA A 177 -24.99 -10.22 17.41
CA ALA A 177 -24.01 -11.02 16.68
C ALA A 177 -23.00 -11.70 17.62
N PHE A 178 -22.45 -10.99 18.61
CA PHE A 178 -21.53 -11.60 19.58
C PHE A 178 -22.20 -12.60 20.53
N GLN A 179 -23.49 -12.44 20.81
CA GLN A 179 -24.24 -13.45 21.56
C GLN A 179 -24.44 -14.72 20.73
N GLN A 180 -24.75 -14.58 19.45
CA GLN A 180 -24.90 -15.69 18.52
C GLN A 180 -23.56 -16.40 18.28
N LEU A 181 -22.45 -15.66 18.18
CA LEU A 181 -21.11 -16.21 18.04
C LEU A 181 -20.75 -17.19 19.17
N LYS A 182 -21.15 -16.88 20.42
CA LYS A 182 -20.89 -17.73 21.60
C LYS A 182 -21.60 -19.08 21.55
N LYS A 183 -22.71 -19.19 20.82
CA LYS A 183 -23.46 -20.45 20.69
C LYS A 183 -22.74 -21.45 19.79
N ALA A 184 -21.94 -20.96 18.85
CA ALA A 184 -21.03 -21.75 18.01
C ALA A 184 -21.68 -22.87 17.17
N ASP A 185 -23.00 -22.86 17.00
CA ASP A 185 -23.70 -23.75 16.06
C ASP A 185 -23.86 -23.08 14.68
N PRO A 186 -23.98 -23.86 13.59
CA PRO A 186 -24.00 -23.32 12.24
C PRO A 186 -25.13 -22.31 11.96
N GLU A 187 -26.31 -22.48 12.56
CA GLU A 187 -27.44 -21.57 12.35
C GLU A 187 -27.23 -20.26 13.10
N SER A 188 -26.77 -20.31 14.35
CA SER A 188 -26.36 -19.11 15.09
C SER A 188 -25.22 -18.37 14.39
N LEU A 189 -24.27 -19.07 13.78
CA LEU A 189 -23.20 -18.43 13.00
C LEU A 189 -23.71 -17.76 11.72
N LYS A 190 -24.70 -18.33 11.03
CA LYS A 190 -25.36 -17.66 9.90
C LYS A 190 -26.10 -16.40 10.34
N SER A 191 -26.83 -16.46 11.45
CA SER A 191 -27.46 -15.26 12.04
C SER A 191 -26.42 -14.22 12.46
N CYS A 192 -25.29 -14.68 13.02
CA CYS A 192 -24.18 -13.82 13.42
C CYS A 192 -23.65 -13.03 12.22
N LEU A 193 -23.44 -13.69 11.08
CA LEU A 193 -23.00 -13.05 9.84
C LEU A 193 -23.98 -11.96 9.36
N VAL A 194 -25.29 -12.22 9.42
CA VAL A 194 -26.32 -11.24 9.04
C VAL A 194 -26.25 -10.02 9.96
N ASN A 195 -26.15 -10.24 11.27
CA ASN A 195 -26.12 -9.17 12.27
C ASN A 195 -24.80 -8.38 12.27
N LEU A 196 -23.65 -9.03 12.04
CA LEU A 196 -22.38 -8.35 11.83
C LEU A 196 -22.45 -7.46 10.59
N LYS A 197 -22.97 -7.97 9.47
CA LYS A 197 -23.11 -7.19 8.23
C LYS A 197 -24.01 -5.96 8.45
N ASN A 198 -25.22 -6.17 8.96
CA ASN A 198 -26.20 -5.10 9.16
C ASN A 198 -25.68 -4.02 10.14
N GLY A 199 -25.08 -4.45 11.25
CA GLY A 199 -24.50 -3.53 12.22
C GLY A 199 -23.33 -2.75 11.62
N ALA A 200 -22.50 -3.40 10.79
CA ALA A 200 -21.29 -2.80 10.27
C ALA A 200 -21.62 -1.72 9.25
N THR A 201 -22.56 -1.98 8.34
CA THR A 201 -23.02 -0.97 7.36
C THR A 201 -23.51 0.31 8.03
N ILE A 202 -24.16 0.21 9.19
CA ILE A 202 -24.60 1.38 9.95
C ILE A 202 -23.41 2.07 10.64
N LEU A 203 -22.56 1.29 11.32
CA LEU A 203 -21.45 1.82 12.11
C LEU A 203 -20.27 2.34 11.27
N GLU A 204 -20.19 1.95 10.00
CA GLU A 204 -19.26 2.54 9.02
C GLU A 204 -19.42 4.04 8.92
N HIS A 205 -20.65 4.57 8.99
CA HIS A 205 -20.88 6.02 8.95
C HIS A 205 -20.28 6.73 10.16
N LEU A 206 -20.35 6.11 11.35
CA LEU A 206 -19.75 6.64 12.56
C LEU A 206 -18.21 6.59 12.50
N ALA A 207 -17.66 5.51 11.94
CA ALA A 207 -16.23 5.40 11.70
C ALA A 207 -15.73 6.42 10.67
N ALA A 208 -16.47 6.59 9.57
CA ALA A 208 -16.16 7.58 8.54
C ALA A 208 -16.21 9.00 9.11
N TRP A 209 -17.20 9.33 9.94
CA TRP A 209 -17.26 10.63 10.59
C TRP A 209 -16.05 10.89 11.49
N LYS A 210 -15.59 9.88 12.24
CA LYS A 210 -14.35 9.97 13.01
C LYS A 210 -13.14 10.21 12.12
N GLU A 211 -13.02 9.47 11.03
CA GLU A 211 -11.91 9.63 10.09
C GLU A 211 -11.94 10.99 9.41
N ASP A 212 -13.12 11.50 9.03
CA ASP A 212 -13.27 12.82 8.42
C ASP A 212 -12.90 13.92 9.41
N PHE A 213 -13.28 13.78 10.68
CA PHE A 213 -12.85 14.66 11.75
C PHE A 213 -11.33 14.58 11.97
N GLU A 214 -10.75 13.38 12.05
CA GLU A 214 -9.31 13.19 12.20
C GLU A 214 -8.52 13.72 11.00
N LYS A 215 -9.07 13.63 9.78
CA LYS A 215 -8.48 14.18 8.55
C LYS A 215 -8.62 15.69 8.47
N SER A 216 -9.78 16.26 8.80
CA SER A 216 -9.93 17.72 8.88
C SER A 216 -9.03 18.31 9.95
N GLU A 217 -8.78 17.52 10.99
CA GLU A 217 -7.85 17.79 12.06
C GLU A 217 -6.51 17.05 11.87
N ALA A 218 -6.07 16.77 10.65
CA ALA A 218 -4.70 16.34 10.33
C ALA A 218 -3.94 17.44 9.56
N SER A 219 -2.63 17.56 9.80
CA SER A 219 -1.76 18.38 8.94
C SER A 219 -1.15 17.49 7.87
N PRO A 220 -0.98 17.97 6.63
CA PRO A 220 -0.33 17.22 5.56
C PRO A 220 1.19 17.06 5.77
N VAL A 221 1.80 17.75 6.76
CA VAL A 221 3.22 17.63 7.08
C VAL A 221 3.44 16.40 7.99
N PRO A 222 4.04 15.31 7.51
CA PRO A 222 3.95 14.00 8.18
C PRO A 222 4.74 13.88 9.48
N VAL A 223 5.81 14.67 9.66
CA VAL A 223 6.69 14.56 10.83
C VAL A 223 6.39 15.62 11.89
N VAL A 224 6.08 16.85 11.47
CA VAL A 224 5.91 18.00 12.39
C VAL A 224 4.52 18.65 12.29
N GLY A 225 3.56 17.96 11.68
CA GLY A 225 2.27 18.55 11.32
C GLY A 225 1.40 19.01 12.49
N SER A 226 1.43 18.32 13.64
CA SER A 226 0.75 18.82 14.85
C SER A 226 1.39 20.11 15.36
N TYR A 227 2.72 20.20 15.29
CA TYR A 227 3.49 21.36 15.73
C TYR A 227 3.22 22.58 14.84
N VAL A 228 3.32 22.41 13.52
CA VAL A 228 3.02 23.45 12.52
C VAL A 228 1.60 24.01 12.70
N ARG A 229 0.61 23.16 12.99
CA ARG A 229 -0.75 23.63 13.25
C ARG A 229 -0.90 24.33 14.59
N GLY A 230 -0.19 23.88 15.63
CA GLY A 230 -0.09 24.60 16.89
C GLY A 230 0.41 26.03 16.66
N MET A 231 1.50 26.17 15.90
CA MET A 231 2.07 27.47 15.52
C MET A 231 1.07 28.31 14.71
N LEU A 232 0.42 27.74 13.69
CA LEU A 232 -0.58 28.46 12.89
C LEU A 232 -1.79 28.89 13.73
N SER A 233 -2.26 28.04 14.64
CA SER A 233 -3.34 28.37 15.57
C SER A 233 -2.93 29.50 16.51
N GLU A 234 -1.71 29.44 17.06
CA GLU A 234 -1.16 30.47 17.93
C GLU A 234 -1.02 31.82 17.20
N LEU A 235 -0.51 31.83 15.97
CA LEU A 235 -0.44 33.02 15.12
C LEU A 235 -1.82 33.61 14.85
N ARG A 236 -2.83 32.78 14.56
CA ARG A 236 -4.20 33.24 14.29
C ARG A 236 -4.89 33.80 15.54
N GLN A 237 -4.62 33.23 16.71
CA GLN A 237 -5.25 33.64 17.98
C GLN A 237 -4.54 34.83 18.62
N ASN A 238 -3.21 34.82 18.63
CA ASN A 238 -2.38 35.77 19.40
C ASN A 238 -1.66 36.79 18.50
N GLY A 239 -1.68 36.62 17.18
CA GLY A 239 -0.97 37.47 16.22
C GLY A 239 0.54 37.29 16.20
N THR A 240 1.11 36.48 17.10
CA THR A 240 2.55 36.22 17.27
C THR A 240 2.77 34.82 17.85
N LEU A 241 3.95 34.24 17.61
CA LEU A 241 4.40 33.00 18.26
C LEU A 241 5.14 33.32 19.56
N ALA A 242 4.91 32.50 20.58
CA ALA A 242 5.68 32.57 21.82
C ALA A 242 7.17 32.28 21.56
N PRO A 243 8.08 32.93 22.31
CA PRO A 243 9.51 32.68 22.19
C PRO A 243 9.91 31.22 22.39
N GLU A 244 9.20 30.50 23.27
CA GLU A 244 9.42 29.06 23.51
C GLU A 244 9.02 28.21 22.30
N THR A 245 7.89 28.53 21.65
CA THR A 245 7.46 27.87 20.40
C THR A 245 8.48 28.08 19.28
N LEU A 246 9.05 29.28 19.16
CA LEU A 246 10.11 29.56 18.18
C LEU A 246 11.42 28.86 18.53
N HIS A 247 11.80 28.83 19.80
CA HIS A 247 13.00 28.13 20.25
C HIS A 247 12.93 26.63 19.95
N ASN A 248 11.83 25.97 20.32
CA ASN A 248 11.61 24.54 20.07
C ASN A 248 11.55 24.22 18.56
N TRP A 249 11.04 25.15 17.73
CA TRP A 249 11.10 24.99 16.28
C TRP A 249 12.55 24.93 15.77
N VAL A 250 13.39 25.87 16.20
CA VAL A 250 14.77 26.01 15.73
C VAL A 250 15.68 24.89 16.26
N GLU A 251 15.50 24.48 17.51
CA GLU A 251 16.36 23.48 18.15
C GLU A 251 16.01 22.05 17.73
N ASP A 252 14.74 21.73 17.52
CA ASP A 252 14.28 20.34 17.34
C ASP A 252 13.45 20.15 16.06
N GLU A 253 12.28 20.78 15.97
CA GLU A 253 11.26 20.41 14.98
C GLU A 253 11.69 20.69 13.53
N PHE A 254 12.42 21.79 13.31
CA PHE A 254 12.98 22.08 11.99
C PHE A 254 13.92 20.97 11.51
N TRP A 255 14.78 20.43 12.38
CA TRP A 255 15.72 19.38 12.01
C TRP A 255 15.03 18.07 11.73
N ASN A 256 13.96 17.75 12.47
CA ASN A 256 13.10 16.60 12.18
C ASN A 256 12.49 16.70 10.78
N LEU A 257 11.96 17.88 10.43
CA LEU A 257 11.43 18.15 9.09
C LEU A 257 12.51 18.08 8.01
N GLN A 258 13.70 18.65 8.27
CA GLN A 258 14.84 18.63 7.35
C GLN A 258 15.36 17.22 7.08
N GLU A 259 15.50 16.39 8.11
CA GLU A 259 15.93 15.01 7.96
C GLU A 259 14.90 14.20 7.15
N HIS A 260 13.61 14.39 7.43
CA HIS A 260 12.56 13.77 6.66
C HIS A 260 12.60 14.19 5.19
N TRP A 261 12.64 15.50 4.93
CA TRP A 261 12.67 16.04 3.57
C TRP A 261 13.89 15.57 2.78
N ALA A 262 15.07 15.51 3.41
CA ALA A 262 16.30 15.03 2.79
C ALA A 262 16.17 13.59 2.27
N LYS A 263 15.37 12.74 2.92
CA LYS A 263 15.06 11.38 2.45
C LYS A 263 13.96 11.42 1.38
N SER A 264 12.82 12.04 1.70
CA SER A 264 11.62 12.07 0.87
C SER A 264 11.83 12.65 -0.53
N ARG A 265 12.71 13.66 -0.67
CA ARG A 265 13.00 14.29 -1.97
C ARG A 265 13.63 13.33 -3.00
N HIS A 266 14.36 12.32 -2.53
CA HIS A 266 14.91 11.28 -3.40
C HIS A 266 13.86 10.23 -3.77
N ASP A 267 12.82 10.10 -2.94
CA ASP A 267 11.78 9.10 -3.08
C ASP A 267 10.54 9.54 -3.86
N LEU A 268 10.48 10.81 -4.29
CA LEU A 268 9.39 11.33 -5.09
C LEU A 268 9.14 10.48 -6.35
N PHE A 269 7.89 10.06 -6.52
CA PHE A 269 7.42 9.20 -7.59
C PHE A 269 6.64 10.02 -8.63
N MET A 270 7.37 10.79 -9.42
CA MET A 270 6.83 11.72 -10.43
C MET A 270 7.86 11.95 -11.55
N PRO A 271 7.47 12.54 -12.70
CA PRO A 271 8.42 12.86 -13.77
C PRO A 271 9.58 13.75 -13.29
N ARG A 272 10.81 13.47 -13.77
CA ARG A 272 12.03 14.19 -13.35
C ARG A 272 11.92 15.72 -13.46
N PRO A 273 11.41 16.33 -14.55
CA PRO A 273 11.28 17.79 -14.62
C PRO A 273 10.33 18.37 -13.57
N GLN A 274 9.32 17.60 -13.14
CA GLN A 274 8.40 18.02 -12.09
C GLN A 274 9.05 17.86 -10.70
N LYS A 275 9.73 16.72 -10.48
CA LYS A 275 10.53 16.45 -9.29
C LYS A 275 11.53 17.58 -9.03
N ASP A 276 12.33 17.95 -10.02
CA ASP A 276 13.36 18.99 -9.87
C ASP A 276 12.77 20.34 -9.41
N ARG A 277 11.64 20.75 -10.01
CA ARG A 277 10.94 22.01 -9.62
C ARG A 277 10.38 21.96 -8.21
N VAL A 278 9.82 20.82 -7.82
CA VAL A 278 9.28 20.60 -6.47
C VAL A 278 10.42 20.62 -5.45
N VAL A 279 11.52 19.94 -5.77
CA VAL A 279 12.69 19.87 -4.90
C VAL A 279 13.32 21.25 -4.72
N GLU A 280 13.55 21.99 -5.79
CA GLU A 280 14.08 23.36 -5.73
C GLU A 280 13.21 24.28 -4.87
N ARG A 281 11.88 24.20 -5.04
CA ARG A 281 10.93 25.01 -4.29
C ARG A 281 10.92 24.66 -2.80
N LEU A 282 10.88 23.38 -2.46
CA LEU A 282 10.88 22.95 -1.06
C LEU A 282 12.24 23.15 -0.39
N ASP A 283 13.35 22.92 -1.08
CA ASP A 283 14.69 23.26 -0.58
C ASP A 283 14.79 24.76 -0.26
N SER A 284 14.27 25.62 -1.14
CA SER A 284 14.20 27.07 -0.90
C SER A 284 13.30 27.43 0.28
N LEU A 285 12.16 26.74 0.45
CA LEU A 285 11.27 26.93 1.60
C LEU A 285 11.95 26.51 2.90
N MET A 286 12.66 25.39 2.92
CA MET A 286 13.37 24.88 4.09
C MET A 286 14.43 25.87 4.58
N VAL A 287 15.16 26.53 3.67
CA VAL A 287 16.10 27.60 4.05
C VAL A 287 15.39 28.73 4.79
N ASN A 288 14.23 29.18 4.31
CA ASN A 288 13.47 30.25 4.96
C ASN A 288 12.82 29.80 6.29
N LEU A 289 12.40 28.54 6.38
CA LEU A 289 11.82 27.96 7.58
C LEU A 289 12.85 27.76 8.69
N ARG A 290 14.14 27.64 8.36
CA ARG A 290 15.21 27.57 9.36
C ARG A 290 15.28 28.83 10.21
N ASP A 291 15.17 29.98 9.57
CA ASP A 291 15.33 31.29 10.21
C ASP A 291 13.96 31.91 10.60
N LEU A 292 12.97 31.05 10.88
CA LEU A 292 11.58 31.46 11.14
C LEU A 292 11.47 32.43 12.32
N ASP A 293 12.33 32.28 13.33
CA ASP A 293 12.42 33.12 14.53
C ASP A 293 12.85 34.57 14.23
N GLN A 294 13.55 34.79 13.12
CA GLN A 294 14.00 36.11 12.69
C GLN A 294 12.97 36.84 11.80
N MET A 295 11.88 36.17 11.44
CA MET A 295 10.87 36.67 10.51
C MET A 295 9.73 37.38 11.24
N SER A 296 9.06 38.31 10.55
CA SER A 296 7.83 38.92 11.07
C SER A 296 6.70 37.88 11.18
N PRO A 297 5.75 38.00 12.13
CA PRO A 297 4.66 37.04 12.31
C PRO A 297 3.84 36.75 11.04
N ARG A 298 3.63 37.79 10.20
CA ARG A 298 2.94 37.63 8.91
C ARG A 298 3.73 36.73 7.95
N VAL A 299 5.06 36.85 7.94
CA VAL A 299 5.93 36.02 7.10
C VAL A 299 6.00 34.60 7.67
N GLN A 300 6.05 34.45 8.99
CA GLN A 300 6.00 33.14 9.66
C GLN A 300 4.74 32.37 9.25
N GLU A 301 3.57 33.01 9.34
CA GLU A 301 2.30 32.43 8.93
C GLU A 301 2.30 32.04 7.44
N GLN A 302 2.84 32.89 6.56
CA GLN A 302 2.94 32.59 5.13
C GLN A 302 3.83 31.38 4.84
N LEU A 303 5.00 31.28 5.49
CA LEU A 303 5.92 30.17 5.30
C LEU A 303 5.34 28.84 5.79
N LEU A 304 4.69 28.84 6.97
CA LEU A 304 4.04 27.65 7.53
C LEU A 304 2.83 27.20 6.69
N ASN A 305 1.99 28.12 6.23
CA ASN A 305 0.89 27.77 5.31
C ASN A 305 1.42 27.26 3.95
N ASN A 306 2.51 27.84 3.44
CA ASN A 306 3.13 27.35 2.21
C ASN A 306 3.67 25.93 2.39
N LEU A 307 4.28 25.63 3.54
CA LEU A 307 4.73 24.28 3.87
C LEU A 307 3.57 23.28 3.84
N GLU A 308 2.46 23.57 4.53
CA GLU A 308 1.28 22.70 4.51
C GLU A 308 0.76 22.51 3.08
N SER A 309 0.64 23.59 2.31
CA SER A 309 0.13 23.54 0.94
C SER A 309 1.03 22.74 0.00
N GLN A 310 2.36 22.89 0.08
CA GLN A 310 3.27 22.11 -0.75
C GLN A 310 3.16 20.62 -0.43
N TYR A 311 3.16 20.23 0.85
CA TYR A 311 3.03 18.82 1.23
C TYR A 311 1.68 18.22 0.82
N GLU A 312 0.58 18.98 0.92
CA GLU A 312 -0.71 18.55 0.42
C GLU A 312 -0.66 18.29 -1.11
N SER A 313 -0.02 19.19 -1.84
CA SER A 313 0.11 19.08 -3.30
C SER A 313 0.98 17.90 -3.76
N LEU A 314 2.00 17.51 -2.99
CA LEU A 314 2.87 16.37 -3.32
C LEU A 314 2.07 15.09 -3.54
N SER A 315 1.04 14.86 -2.72
CA SER A 315 0.16 13.68 -2.83
C SER A 315 -0.62 13.61 -4.14
N LYS A 316 -0.80 14.75 -4.81
CA LYS A 316 -1.61 14.89 -6.04
C LYS A 316 -0.76 14.95 -7.32
N MET A 317 0.55 15.14 -7.21
CA MET A 317 1.48 15.33 -8.35
C MET A 317 2.23 14.05 -8.78
N GLY A 318 2.08 12.95 -8.03
CA GLY A 318 2.72 11.68 -8.39
C GLY A 318 2.05 10.97 -9.57
N PHE A 319 2.77 10.03 -10.16
CA PHE A 319 2.21 9.12 -11.16
C PHE A 319 0.99 8.37 -10.60
N GLN A 320 -0.08 8.30 -11.41
CA GLN A 320 -1.25 7.49 -11.10
C GLN A 320 -1.06 6.09 -11.70
N VAL A 321 -0.56 5.14 -10.89
CA VAL A 321 -0.19 3.78 -11.36
C VAL A 321 -1.33 3.08 -12.10
N ASP A 322 -2.57 3.22 -11.60
CA ASP A 322 -3.73 2.57 -12.22
C ASP A 322 -4.08 3.17 -13.58
N GLU A 323 -3.77 4.45 -13.82
CA GLU A 323 -3.91 5.07 -15.14
C GLU A 323 -2.79 4.60 -16.08
N LEU A 324 -1.53 4.56 -15.61
CA LEU A 324 -0.41 4.05 -16.39
C LEU A 324 -0.64 2.60 -16.86
N ARG A 325 -1.25 1.77 -16.01
CA ARG A 325 -1.59 0.36 -16.34
C ARG A 325 -2.61 0.21 -17.46
N LYS A 326 -3.35 1.26 -17.83
CA LYS A 326 -4.26 1.24 -18.99
C LYS A 326 -3.51 1.19 -20.32
N HIS A 327 -2.19 1.40 -20.31
CA HIS A 327 -1.36 1.32 -21.51
C HIS A 327 -1.47 -0.08 -22.15
N PRO A 328 -1.46 -0.23 -23.49
CA PRO A 328 -1.49 -1.54 -24.14
C PRO A 328 -0.36 -2.48 -23.69
N ALA A 329 0.76 -1.90 -23.26
CA ALA A 329 1.86 -2.61 -22.61
C ALA A 329 1.93 -2.29 -21.09
N GLY A 330 0.81 -2.32 -20.38
CA GLY A 330 0.74 -2.04 -18.93
C GLY A 330 1.67 -2.90 -18.06
N TRP A 331 2.08 -4.08 -18.55
CA TRP A 331 3.09 -4.92 -17.91
C TRP A 331 4.48 -4.25 -17.80
N LEU A 332 4.80 -3.27 -18.66
CA LEU A 332 6.02 -2.45 -18.53
C LEU A 332 5.99 -1.61 -17.25
N VAL A 333 4.82 -1.10 -16.87
CA VAL A 333 4.65 -0.35 -15.61
C VAL A 333 5.01 -1.26 -14.43
N ASP A 334 4.52 -2.50 -14.44
CA ASP A 334 4.82 -3.46 -13.38
C ASP A 334 6.32 -3.84 -13.36
N LEU A 335 6.98 -3.95 -14.52
CA LEU A 335 8.45 -4.12 -14.60
C LEU A 335 9.19 -2.94 -13.97
N PHE A 336 8.86 -1.70 -14.32
CA PHE A 336 9.56 -0.53 -13.78
C PHE A 336 9.31 -0.34 -12.29
N LEU A 337 8.09 -0.59 -11.81
CA LEU A 337 7.76 -0.59 -10.38
C LEU A 337 8.50 -1.70 -9.62
N ALA A 338 8.55 -2.91 -10.18
CA ALA A 338 9.33 -4.01 -9.61
C ALA A 338 10.84 -3.67 -9.58
N THR A 339 11.35 -2.98 -10.59
CA THR A 339 12.76 -2.58 -10.66
C THR A 339 13.07 -1.48 -9.63
N LEU A 340 12.20 -0.48 -9.50
CA LEU A 340 12.32 0.60 -8.50
C LEU A 340 12.33 0.08 -7.05
N SER A 341 11.59 -0.99 -6.79
CA SER A 341 11.58 -1.67 -5.49
C SER A 341 12.73 -2.66 -5.29
N ALA A 342 13.69 -2.70 -6.22
CA ALA A 342 14.77 -3.69 -6.28
C ALA A 342 14.27 -5.15 -6.25
N GLY A 343 13.05 -5.37 -6.75
CA GLY A 343 12.35 -6.66 -6.77
C GLY A 343 12.61 -7.51 -8.00
N VAL A 344 13.53 -7.11 -8.88
CA VAL A 344 13.91 -7.85 -10.09
C VAL A 344 15.42 -8.14 -10.05
N PRO A 345 15.85 -9.41 -10.22
CA PRO A 345 17.27 -9.73 -10.35
C PRO A 345 17.91 -8.99 -11.54
N ARG A 346 19.15 -8.54 -11.36
CA ARG A 346 19.95 -7.84 -12.38
C ARG A 346 20.08 -8.67 -13.64
N TYR A 347 20.40 -9.97 -13.53
CA TYR A 347 20.53 -10.81 -14.73
C TYR A 347 19.23 -10.87 -15.53
N LYS A 348 18.07 -10.77 -14.86
CA LYS A 348 16.78 -10.77 -15.54
C LYS A 348 16.52 -9.44 -16.26
N LEU A 349 16.98 -8.32 -15.70
CA LEU A 349 16.98 -7.04 -16.39
C LEU A 349 17.91 -7.07 -17.61
N ASP A 350 19.09 -7.68 -17.51
CA ASP A 350 20.00 -7.87 -18.64
C ASP A 350 19.37 -8.72 -19.76
N GLU A 351 18.67 -9.81 -19.43
CA GLU A 351 17.89 -10.62 -20.38
C GLU A 351 16.79 -9.78 -21.07
N ILE A 352 16.02 -9.01 -20.31
CA ILE A 352 14.95 -8.16 -20.85
C ILE A 352 15.50 -7.08 -21.78
N ILE A 353 16.63 -6.46 -21.41
CA ILE A 353 17.31 -5.48 -22.27
C ILE A 353 17.66 -6.12 -23.62
N GLN A 354 18.19 -7.34 -23.62
CA GLN A 354 18.49 -8.07 -24.86
C GLN A 354 17.24 -8.43 -25.65
N GLU A 355 16.16 -8.85 -24.98
CA GLU A 355 14.88 -9.16 -25.64
C GLU A 355 14.23 -7.94 -26.30
N PHE A 356 14.40 -6.75 -25.70
CA PHE A 356 13.84 -5.51 -26.24
C PHE A 356 14.64 -4.96 -27.42
N GLN A 357 15.90 -5.37 -27.59
CA GLN A 357 16.75 -4.86 -28.65
C GLN A 357 16.17 -5.15 -30.04
N GLY A 358 16.03 -4.10 -30.85
CA GLY A 358 15.48 -4.21 -32.21
C GLY A 358 13.97 -4.46 -32.27
N THR A 359 13.26 -4.26 -31.16
CA THR A 359 11.79 -4.31 -31.09
C THR A 359 11.20 -2.91 -30.88
N ASP A 360 9.87 -2.80 -30.89
CA ASP A 360 9.16 -1.56 -30.53
C ASP A 360 9.42 -1.11 -29.08
N TYR A 361 10.03 -1.97 -28.25
CA TYR A 361 10.39 -1.67 -26.87
C TYR A 361 11.84 -1.18 -26.68
N GLN A 362 12.57 -0.88 -27.76
CA GLN A 362 13.98 -0.45 -27.71
C GLN A 362 14.20 0.73 -26.74
N ILE A 363 13.32 1.72 -26.73
CA ILE A 363 13.45 2.91 -25.86
C ILE A 363 13.45 2.54 -24.36
N TYR A 364 12.66 1.53 -23.99
CA TYR A 364 12.60 1.01 -22.63
C TYR A 364 13.87 0.25 -22.24
N SER A 365 14.53 -0.39 -23.22
CA SER A 365 15.83 -1.02 -23.01
C SER A 365 16.92 0.01 -22.71
N ASP A 366 16.87 1.17 -23.36
CA ASP A 366 17.84 2.26 -23.15
C ASP A 366 17.71 2.84 -21.72
N PHE A 367 16.48 3.01 -21.23
CA PHE A 367 16.23 3.43 -19.85
C PHE A 367 16.76 2.42 -18.82
N LEU A 368 16.44 1.14 -19.00
CA LEU A 368 16.93 0.07 -18.11
C LEU A 368 18.46 -0.03 -18.14
N HIS A 369 19.07 0.12 -19.31
CA HIS A 369 20.51 0.06 -19.45
C HIS A 369 21.21 1.21 -18.70
N LYS A 370 20.71 2.45 -18.85
CA LYS A 370 21.23 3.61 -18.10
C LYS A 370 21.04 3.45 -16.59
N TYR A 371 19.87 2.97 -16.17
CA TYR A 371 19.63 2.64 -14.75
C TYR A 371 20.67 1.65 -14.22
N LEU A 372 20.98 0.56 -14.93
CA LEU A 372 21.96 -0.43 -14.49
C LEU A 372 23.41 0.09 -14.48
N GLN A 373 23.74 1.07 -15.33
CA GLN A 373 25.07 1.69 -15.39
C GLN A 373 25.27 2.72 -14.29
N GLU A 374 24.32 3.64 -14.12
CA GLU A 374 24.45 4.81 -13.25
C GLU A 374 23.82 4.59 -11.86
N GLN A 375 22.98 3.56 -11.70
CA GLN A 375 22.18 3.31 -10.50
C GLN A 375 21.25 4.48 -10.14
N ASP A 376 20.89 5.30 -11.13
CA ASP A 376 19.98 6.42 -10.98
C ASP A 376 18.53 5.98 -11.28
N ARG A 377 17.70 5.96 -10.22
CA ARG A 377 16.27 5.64 -10.31
C ARG A 377 15.49 6.55 -11.25
N ASP A 378 15.98 7.76 -11.51
CA ASP A 378 15.27 8.72 -12.33
C ASP A 378 15.12 8.25 -13.78
N TYR A 379 16.01 7.36 -14.27
CA TYR A 379 15.81 6.70 -15.57
C TYR A 379 14.58 5.79 -15.62
N LEU A 380 14.21 5.17 -14.49
CA LEU A 380 12.99 4.36 -14.41
C LEU A 380 11.74 5.27 -14.32
N LEU A 381 11.85 6.43 -13.68
CA LEU A 381 10.79 7.44 -13.66
C LEU A 381 10.60 8.06 -15.05
N ASP A 382 11.67 8.30 -15.80
CA ASP A 382 11.63 8.78 -17.18
C ASP A 382 10.95 7.75 -18.10
N ALA A 383 11.17 6.45 -17.87
CA ALA A 383 10.46 5.39 -18.58
C ALA A 383 8.95 5.40 -18.29
N LEU A 384 8.54 5.62 -17.04
CA LEU A 384 7.13 5.76 -16.66
C LEU A 384 6.49 7.03 -17.26
N ALA A 385 7.23 8.14 -17.29
CA ALA A 385 6.78 9.36 -17.95
C ALA A 385 6.62 9.18 -19.47
N HIS A 386 7.47 8.33 -20.08
CA HIS A 386 7.31 7.97 -21.49
C HIS A 386 6.01 7.19 -21.73
N ILE A 387 5.70 6.20 -20.89
CA ILE A 387 4.43 5.45 -20.95
C ILE A 387 3.23 6.39 -20.79
N GLU A 388 3.29 7.33 -19.85
CA GLU A 388 2.25 8.35 -19.64
C GLU A 388 2.01 9.19 -20.90
N SER A 389 3.09 9.64 -21.55
CA SER A 389 3.01 10.39 -22.80
C SER A 389 2.45 9.57 -23.96
N GLU A 390 2.77 8.28 -24.05
CA GLU A 390 2.20 7.38 -25.07
C GLU A 390 0.69 7.21 -24.84
N LEU A 391 0.26 7.04 -23.59
CA LEU A 391 -1.15 6.98 -23.21
C LEU A 391 -1.94 8.21 -23.65
N ASP A 392 -1.43 9.42 -23.38
CA ASP A 392 -2.06 10.67 -23.78
C ASP A 392 -2.15 10.79 -25.31
N ALA A 393 -1.12 10.33 -26.03
CA ALA A 393 -1.11 10.29 -27.48
C ALA A 393 -2.18 9.31 -28.03
N PHE A 394 -2.37 8.15 -27.39
CA PHE A 394 -3.43 7.22 -27.76
C PHE A 394 -4.82 7.78 -27.50
N ALA A 395 -5.03 8.43 -26.35
CA ALA A 395 -6.31 9.05 -26.00
C ALA A 395 -6.69 10.20 -26.94
N THR A 396 -5.72 11.02 -27.35
CA THR A 396 -5.95 12.10 -28.32
C THR A 396 -6.20 11.57 -29.73
N ALA A 397 -5.46 10.54 -30.17
CA ALA A 397 -5.69 9.90 -31.47
C ALA A 397 -7.04 9.15 -31.58
N SER A 398 -7.59 8.68 -30.47
CA SER A 398 -8.92 8.04 -30.43
C SER A 398 -10.07 9.03 -30.16
N GLY A 399 -9.77 10.27 -29.74
CA GLY A 399 -10.72 11.37 -29.60
C GLY A 399 -11.15 12.02 -30.92
N ASP A 400 -10.37 11.89 -31.99
CA ASP A 400 -10.70 12.42 -33.33
C ASP A 400 -11.54 11.45 -34.19
N GLY A 401 -12.07 10.38 -33.60
CA GLY A 401 -12.88 9.43 -34.33
C GLY A 401 -13.76 8.56 -33.44
N VAL A 402 -14.83 9.14 -32.89
CA VAL A 402 -16.21 8.60 -32.86
C VAL A 402 -17.10 9.66 -32.22
N GLN A 403 -17.91 10.35 -33.03
CA GLN A 403 -19.21 10.83 -32.58
C GLN A 403 -20.09 9.58 -32.41
N LEU A 404 -20.58 9.33 -31.20
CA LEU A 404 -21.73 8.44 -30.97
C LEU A 404 -23.02 9.12 -31.46
#